data_AF-A0A1Q4VQX5-F1
#
_entry.id   AF-A0A1Q4VQX5-F1
#
_cell.length_a   1.000
_cell.length_b   1.000
_cell.length_c   1.000
_cell.angle_alpha   90.00
_cell.angle_beta   90.00
_cell.angle_gamma   90.00
#
_symmetry.space_group_name_H-M   'P 1'
#
loop_
_entity.id
_entity.type
_entity.pdbx_description
1 polymer ?
#
loop_
_entity_poly.entity_id
_entity_poly.type
_entity_poly.pdbx_seq_one_letter_code
_entity_poly.pdbx_strand_id
1 'polypeptide(L)'
;MENPAHALLPASEFLAVKETITVGNRGMPRLTAERILVQALAFVATAARYRNAAIAPSRVVDEGWHALPIGPTPQPGPMPRNPGQSLPRADGQELLRGVDRPAL
;
A
#
# COMPACT_ATOMS: atom_id res chain seq x y z
N MET A 1 10.50 11.88 -18.26
CA MET A 1 9.09 12.29 -18.39
C MET A 1 8.30 11.31 -17.55
N GLU A 2 7.62 11.78 -16.51
CA GLU A 2 6.81 10.90 -15.63
C GLU A 2 5.67 10.31 -16.46
N ASN A 3 5.48 8.99 -16.39
CA ASN A 3 4.41 8.34 -17.14
C ASN A 3 3.07 8.61 -16.42
N PRO A 4 2.08 9.26 -17.05
CA PRO A 4 0.81 9.59 -16.39
C PRO A 4 0.07 8.37 -15.85
N ALA A 5 0.36 7.16 -16.34
CA ALA A 5 -0.16 5.92 -15.79
C ALA A 5 0.23 5.70 -14.31
N HIS A 6 1.38 6.22 -13.89
CA HIS A 6 1.86 6.12 -12.50
C HIS A 6 0.95 6.87 -11.50
N ALA A 7 0.21 7.88 -11.98
CA ALA A 7 -0.74 8.66 -11.17
C ALA A 7 -2.10 7.97 -10.98
N LEU A 8 -2.34 6.82 -11.62
CA LEU A 8 -3.60 6.08 -11.49
C LEU A 8 -3.72 5.33 -10.17
N LEU A 9 -2.61 5.14 -9.45
CA LEU A 9 -2.57 4.54 -8.12
C LEU A 9 -1.90 5.50 -7.13
N PRO A 10 -2.34 5.51 -5.86
CA PRO A 10 -1.54 6.06 -4.77
C PRO A 10 -0.17 5.39 -4.72
N ALA A 11 0.87 6.14 -4.32
CA ALA A 11 2.23 5.62 -4.29
C ALA A 11 2.39 4.34 -3.44
N SER A 12 1.63 4.23 -2.34
CA SER A 12 1.61 3.03 -1.47
C SER A 12 1.04 1.80 -2.19
N GLU A 13 -0.07 1.96 -2.92
CA GLU A 13 -0.65 0.87 -3.71
C GLU A 13 0.24 0.49 -4.89
N PHE A 14 0.85 1.47 -5.55
CA PHE A 14 1.81 1.21 -6.62
C PHE A 14 2.98 0.34 -6.13
N LEU A 15 3.53 0.64 -4.95
CA LEU A 15 4.59 -0.17 -4.36
C LEU A 15 4.11 -1.57 -3.97
N ALA A 16 2.91 -1.70 -3.38
CA ALA A 16 2.34 -2.99 -3.00
C ALA A 16 2.09 -3.90 -4.21
N VAL A 17 1.55 -3.35 -5.31
CA VAL A 17 1.34 -4.11 -6.55
C VAL A 17 2.68 -4.48 -7.19
N LYS A 18 3.66 -3.57 -7.23
CA LYS A 18 5.01 -3.87 -7.74
C LYS A 18 5.68 -5.01 -6.95
N GLU A 19 5.51 -5.03 -5.63
CA GLU A 19 6.02 -6.12 -4.80
C GLU A 19 5.32 -7.45 -5.13
N THR A 20 3.99 -7.43 -5.30
CA THR A 20 3.22 -8.62 -5.69
C THR A 20 3.70 -9.20 -7.01
N ILE A 21 3.95 -8.36 -8.03
CA ILE A 21 4.51 -8.79 -9.33
C ILE A 21 5.90 -9.41 -9.14
N THR A 22 6.73 -8.79 -8.30
CA THR A 22 8.10 -9.27 -8.04
C THR A 22 8.10 -10.62 -7.31
N VAL A 23 7.21 -10.82 -6.35
CA VAL A 23 7.07 -12.09 -5.60
C VAL A 23 6.51 -13.20 -6.48
N GLY A 24 5.50 -12.89 -7.31
CA GLY A 24 4.93 -13.82 -8.28
C GLY A 24 5.93 -14.28 -9.35
N ASN A 25 6.95 -13.47 -9.63
CA ASN A 25 7.96 -13.72 -10.65
C ASN A 25 9.35 -13.88 -10.04
N ARG A 26 9.60 -15.06 -9.46
CA ARG A 26 10.87 -15.35 -8.76
C ARG A 26 12.07 -15.10 -9.67
N GLY A 27 12.99 -14.22 -9.24
CA GLY A 27 14.19 -13.84 -10.00
C GLY A 27 14.02 -12.65 -10.95
N MET A 28 12.82 -12.06 -11.03
CA MET A 28 12.57 -10.86 -11.82
C MET A 28 13.19 -9.60 -11.17
N PRO A 29 13.91 -8.76 -11.93
CA PRO A 29 14.38 -7.46 -11.43
C PRO A 29 13.22 -6.51 -11.09
N ARG A 30 13.34 -5.75 -9.99
CA ARG A 30 12.32 -4.78 -9.55
C ARG A 30 12.00 -3.71 -10.61
N LEU A 31 12.99 -3.28 -11.38
CA LEU A 31 12.79 -2.33 -12.49
C LEU A 31 11.95 -2.94 -13.62
N THR A 32 12.05 -4.26 -13.84
CA THR A 32 11.20 -4.97 -14.80
C THR A 32 9.76 -5.03 -14.28
N ALA A 33 9.57 -5.37 -13.00
CA ALA A 33 8.24 -5.38 -12.38
C ALA A 33 7.56 -3.99 -12.46
N GLU A 34 8.31 -2.91 -12.25
CA GLU A 34 7.81 -1.54 -12.41
C GLU A 34 7.36 -1.25 -13.85
N ARG A 35 8.17 -1.62 -14.85
CA ARG A 35 7.82 -1.45 -16.27
C ARG A 35 6.58 -2.25 -16.66
N ILE A 36 6.39 -3.42 -16.07
CA ILE A 36 5.20 -4.25 -16.26
C ILE A 36 3.97 -3.54 -15.68
N LEU A 37 4.05 -3.08 -14.43
CA LEU A 37 2.97 -2.36 -13.77
C LEU A 37 2.55 -1.10 -14.55
N VAL A 38 3.52 -0.30 -15.00
CA VAL A 38 3.24 0.92 -15.77
C VAL A 38 2.54 0.61 -17.09
N GLN A 39 2.91 -0.48 -17.77
CA GLN A 39 2.23 -0.90 -19.01
C GLN A 39 0.82 -1.45 -18.75
N ALA A 40 0.62 -2.19 -17.65
CA ALA A 40 -0.71 -2.63 -17.23
C ALA A 40 -1.64 -1.44 -16.94
N LEU A 41 -1.15 -0.43 -16.21
CA LEU A 41 -1.91 0.79 -15.94
C LEU A 41 -2.23 1.59 -17.22
N ALA A 42 -1.27 1.68 -18.15
CA ALA A 42 -1.52 2.31 -19.45
C ALA A 42 -2.60 1.56 -20.25
N PHE A 43 -2.55 0.23 -20.28
CA PHE A 43 -3.55 -0.59 -20.94
C PHE A 43 -4.94 -0.42 -20.31
N VAL A 44 -5.05 -0.42 -18.97
CA VAL A 44 -6.30 -0.17 -18.24
C VAL A 44 -6.86 1.22 -18.58
N ALA A 45 -6.02 2.25 -18.61
CA ALA A 45 -6.43 3.60 -18.99
C ALA A 45 -6.94 3.65 -20.45
N THR A 46 -6.27 2.96 -21.36
CA THR A 46 -6.70 2.83 -22.76
C THR A 46 -8.03 2.09 -22.86
N ALA A 47 -8.20 0.95 -22.19
CA ALA A 47 -9.45 0.18 -22.18
C ALA A 47 -10.62 0.97 -21.59
N ALA A 48 -10.37 1.75 -20.53
CA ALA A 48 -11.36 2.64 -19.93
C ALA A 48 -11.78 3.76 -20.89
N ARG A 49 -10.84 4.31 -21.66
CA ARG A 49 -11.09 5.37 -22.66
C ARG A 49 -11.81 4.84 -23.91
N TYR A 50 -11.47 3.63 -24.36
CA TYR A 50 -11.97 3.04 -25.61
C TYR A 50 -12.82 1.80 -25.34
N ARG A 51 -13.96 2.00 -24.68
CA ARG A 51 -14.84 0.93 -24.15
C ARG A 51 -15.33 -0.09 -25.20
N ASN A 52 -15.39 0.30 -26.46
CA ASN A 52 -15.88 -0.54 -27.56
C ASN A 52 -14.76 -1.09 -28.45
N ALA A 53 -13.48 -0.82 -28.12
CA ALA A 53 -12.36 -1.34 -28.89
C ALA A 53 -12.07 -2.78 -28.48
N ALA A 54 -11.90 -3.65 -29.47
CA ALA A 54 -11.40 -5.00 -29.26
C ALA A 54 -9.87 -4.95 -29.07
N ILE A 55 -9.43 -4.81 -27.81
CA ILE A 55 -8.03 -4.82 -27.42
C ILE A 55 -7.78 -5.93 -26.41
N ALA A 56 -6.62 -6.57 -26.48
CA ALA A 56 -6.18 -7.59 -25.53
C ALA A 56 -4.79 -7.22 -25.00
N PRO A 57 -4.50 -7.44 -23.70
CA PRO A 57 -3.16 -7.22 -23.18
C PRO A 57 -2.20 -8.27 -23.74
N SER A 58 -0.92 -7.92 -23.82
CA SER A 58 0.13 -8.94 -24.06
C SER A 58 0.31 -9.79 -22.79
N ARG A 59 0.89 -10.99 -22.93
CA ARG A 59 1.13 -11.90 -21.78
C ARG A 59 1.87 -11.23 -20.62
N VAL A 60 2.85 -10.38 -20.92
CA VAL A 60 3.62 -9.64 -19.91
C VAL A 60 2.77 -8.58 -19.19
N VAL A 61 1.86 -7.93 -19.92
CA VAL A 61 0.95 -6.91 -19.37
C VAL A 61 -0.16 -7.54 -18.54
N ASP A 62 -0.62 -8.73 -18.95
CA ASP A 62 -1.61 -9.55 -18.26
C ASP A 62 -1.16 -9.94 -16.83
N GLU A 63 0.10 -10.31 -16.65
CA GLU A 63 0.68 -10.56 -15.31
C GLU A 63 0.57 -9.34 -14.39
N GLY A 64 0.81 -8.13 -14.93
CA GLY A 64 0.67 -6.89 -14.18
C GLY A 64 -0.79 -6.53 -13.88
N TRP A 65 -1.69 -6.78 -14.83
CA TRP A 65 -3.14 -6.62 -14.64
C TRP A 65 -3.65 -7.52 -13.52
N HIS A 66 -3.24 -8.79 -13.49
CA HIS A 66 -3.67 -9.75 -12.48
C HIS A 66 -3.19 -9.42 -11.05
N ALA A 67 -2.13 -8.63 -10.92
CA ALA A 67 -1.65 -8.15 -9.63
C ALA A 67 -2.43 -6.91 -9.11
N LEU A 68 -3.28 -6.28 -9.93
CA LEU A 68 -4.05 -5.11 -9.50
C LEU A 68 -5.19 -5.52 -8.56
N PRO A 69 -5.45 -4.73 -7.50
CA PRO A 69 -6.61 -4.95 -6.65
C PRO A 69 -7.90 -4.74 -7.46
N ILE A 70 -8.82 -5.70 -7.41
CA ILE A 70 -10.18 -5.61 -7.97
C ILE A 70 -11.14 -5.22 -6.85
N GLY A 71 -11.77 -4.04 -6.99
CA GLY A 71 -12.76 -3.51 -6.04
C GLY A 71 -12.18 -2.58 -4.97
N PRO A 72 -13.03 -1.87 -4.19
CA PRO A 72 -12.54 -1.04 -3.10
C PRO A 72 -11.82 -1.93 -2.10
N THR A 73 -10.53 -1.68 -1.90
CA THR A 73 -9.75 -2.21 -0.79
C THR A 73 -10.57 -1.94 0.49
N PRO A 74 -10.89 -2.97 1.29
CA PRO A 74 -11.57 -2.73 2.55
C PRO A 74 -10.69 -1.78 3.35
N GLN A 75 -11.20 -0.58 3.65
CA GLN A 75 -10.57 0.27 4.64
C GLN A 75 -10.40 -0.59 5.90
N PRO A 76 -9.20 -0.65 6.51
CA PRO A 76 -9.06 -1.36 7.77
C PRO A 76 -10.02 -0.67 8.75
N GLY A 77 -11.16 -1.32 9.00
CA GLY A 77 -12.07 -0.90 10.04
C GLY A 77 -11.31 -0.87 11.36
N PRO A 78 -11.71 -0.02 12.33
CA PRO A 78 -11.07 -0.02 13.64
C PRO A 78 -11.09 -1.46 14.18
N MET A 79 -9.90 -2.02 14.45
CA MET A 79 -9.78 -3.38 14.98
C MET A 79 -10.67 -3.50 16.24
N PRO A 80 -11.45 -4.58 16.38
CA PRO A 80 -12.18 -4.82 17.61
C PRO A 80 -11.17 -4.90 18.77
N ARG A 81 -11.33 -4.02 19.77
CA ARG A 81 -10.50 -4.07 20.97
C ARG A 81 -10.73 -5.41 21.66
N ASN A 82 -9.65 -6.09 22.01
CA ASN A 82 -9.73 -7.26 22.88
C ASN A 82 -10.22 -6.81 24.28
N PRO A 83 -11.22 -7.48 24.87
CA PRO A 83 -11.63 -7.24 26.25
C PRO A 83 -10.52 -7.71 27.20
N GLY A 84 -9.53 -6.86 27.42
CA GLY A 84 -8.32 -7.15 28.19
C GLY A 84 -7.15 -6.22 27.87
N GLN A 85 -7.21 -5.46 26.77
CA GLN A 85 -6.19 -4.47 26.44
C GLN A 85 -6.47 -3.17 27.20
N SER A 86 -6.10 -3.13 28.49
CA SER A 86 -6.07 -1.90 29.28
C SER A 86 -4.89 -1.04 28.83
N LEU A 87 -5.16 0.21 28.46
CA LEU A 87 -4.13 1.24 28.32
C LEU A 87 -3.40 1.41 29.67
N PRO A 88 -2.08 1.62 29.71
CA PRO A 88 -1.44 2.11 30.93
C PRO A 88 -2.11 3.44 31.29
N ARG A 89 -2.67 3.48 32.51
CA ARG A 89 -3.18 4.70 33.12
C ARG A 89 -2.01 5.68 33.15
N ALA A 90 -2.15 6.82 32.48
CA ALA A 90 -1.23 7.93 32.66
C ALA A 90 -1.48 8.49 34.07
N ASP A 91 -0.89 7.86 35.07
CA ASP A 91 -0.84 8.38 36.43
C ASP A 91 0.14 9.55 36.46
N GLY A 92 -0.38 10.72 36.12
CA GLY A 92 0.31 12.00 36.24
C GLY A 92 0.47 12.47 37.69
N GLN A 93 0.89 11.60 38.61
CA GLN A 93 1.14 11.93 40.02
C GLN A 93 2.26 11.07 40.65
N GLU A 94 3.51 11.20 40.18
CA GLU A 94 4.68 10.76 40.97
C GLU A 94 5.96 11.53 40.60
N LEU A 95 6.00 12.84 40.84
CA LEU A 95 7.26 13.62 40.81
C LEU A 95 7.24 14.78 41.83
N LEU A 96 6.80 14.52 43.06
CA LEU A 96 6.95 15.44 44.20
C LEU A 96 7.30 14.68 45.49
N ARG A 97 8.39 13.92 45.50
CA ARG A 97 9.07 13.51 46.73
C ARG A 97 10.59 13.53 46.56
N GLY A 98 11.24 14.29 47.44
CA GLY A 98 12.68 14.56 47.50
C GLY A 98 12.98 15.90 46.80
N VAL A 99 13.25 17.00 47.48
CA VAL A 99 14.24 17.22 48.55
C VAL A 99 13.87 18.52 49.26
N ASP A 100 13.70 18.52 50.59
CA ASP A 100 14.43 19.43 51.49
C ASP A 100 14.15 19.12 52.97
N ARG A 101 15.22 19.26 53.78
CA ARG A 101 15.35 19.25 55.26
C ARG A 101 15.60 17.89 55.93
N PRO A 102 16.58 17.80 56.86
CA PRO A 102 16.84 18.83 57.89
C PRO A 102 18.32 19.11 58.26
N ALA A 103 18.55 20.24 58.92
CA ALA A 103 19.40 20.33 60.11
C ALA A 103 18.91 21.51 60.98
N LEU A 104 19.07 21.36 62.30
CA LEU A 104 18.56 22.19 63.39
C LEU A 104 18.86 23.69 63.28
#